data_AF-A0A3D0SET8-F1
#
_entry.id   AF-A0A3D0SET8-F1
#
_cell.length_a   1.000
_cell.length_b   1.000
_cell.length_c   1.000
_cell.angle_alpha   90.00
_cell.angle_beta   90.00
_cell.angle_gamma   90.00
#
_symmetry.space_group_name_H-M   'P 1'
#
loop_
_entity.id
_entity.type
_entity.pdbx_description
1 polymer ?
#
loop_
_entity_poly.entity_id
_entity_poly.type
_entity_poly.pdbx_seq_one_letter_code
_entity_poly.pdbx_strand_id
1 'polypeptide(L)'
;YKDEYAKRGLDQLNLSRSLEDGGTITSPLIPWNTCGAYMHGVLMVHPFEYIFFAFFNLISPVLAVIYAYLGIKILRLEPPQAVTTAK
;
A
#
# COMPACT_ATOMS: atom_id res chain seq x y z
N TYR A 1 1.17 14.45 0.32
CA TYR A 1 0.40 13.20 0.12
C TYR A 1 -1.08 13.37 0.39
N LYS A 2 -1.46 13.93 1.55
CA LYS A 2 -2.87 14.17 1.91
C LYS A 2 -3.61 15.09 0.91
N ASP A 3 -2.98 16.19 0.52
CA ASP A 3 -3.58 17.16 -0.42
C ASP A 3 -3.75 16.61 -1.84
N GLU A 4 -2.89 15.67 -2.26
CA GLU A 4 -2.95 15.05 -3.58
C GLU A 4 -4.13 14.06 -3.67
N TYR A 5 -4.39 13.31 -2.60
CA TYR A 5 -5.57 12.45 -2.51
C TYR A 5 -6.86 13.27 -2.49
N ALA A 6 -6.87 14.39 -1.76
CA ALA A 6 -8.00 15.33 -1.76
C ALA A 6 -8.25 15.96 -3.14
N LYS A 7 -7.20 16.38 -3.86
CA LYS A 7 -7.30 16.88 -5.25
C LYS A 7 -7.84 15.84 -6.23
N ARG A 8 -7.60 14.56 -5.97
CA ARG A 8 -8.10 13.43 -6.77
C ARG A 8 -9.49 12.95 -6.34
N GLY A 9 -10.13 13.61 -5.37
CA GLY A 9 -11.44 13.20 -4.83
C GLY A 9 -11.42 11.88 -4.07
N LEU A 10 -10.25 11.46 -3.57
CA LEU A 10 -10.06 10.20 -2.86
C LEU A 10 -10.07 10.42 -1.35
N ASP A 11 -10.75 9.53 -0.63
CA ASP A 11 -10.75 9.56 0.83
C ASP A 11 -9.34 9.31 1.40
N GLN A 12 -9.03 9.97 2.50
CA GLN A 12 -7.77 9.81 3.22
C GLN A 12 -7.57 8.37 3.73
N LEU A 13 -8.65 7.61 3.92
CA LEU A 13 -8.60 6.19 4.27
C LEU A 13 -7.88 5.36 3.20
N ASN A 14 -8.03 5.71 1.92
CA ASN A 14 -7.31 5.02 0.84
C ASN A 14 -5.80 5.26 0.94
N LEU A 15 -5.39 6.46 1.35
CA LEU A 15 -3.98 6.79 1.60
C LEU A 15 -3.44 5.97 2.77
N SER A 16 -4.20 5.87 3.88
CA SER A 16 -3.82 5.06 5.03
C SER A 16 -3.66 3.59 4.66
N ARG A 17 -4.63 3.03 3.93
CA ARG A 17 -4.59 1.64 3.46
C ARG A 17 -3.39 1.39 2.54
N SER A 18 -3.13 2.31 1.61
CA SER A 18 -1.98 2.19 0.70
C SER A 18 -0.64 2.27 1.45
N LEU A 19 -0.57 3.07 2.52
CA LEU A 19 0.61 3.14 3.40
C LEU A 19 0.80 1.87 4.22
N GLU A 20 -0.29 1.27 4.68
CA GLU A 20 -0.24 0.01 5.45
C GLU A 20 0.20 -1.17 4.58
N ASP A 21 -0.44 -1.34 3.41
CA ASP A 21 -0.08 -2.36 2.43
C ASP A 21 1.33 -2.14 1.85
N GLY A 22 1.71 -0.88 1.60
CA GLY A 22 2.97 -0.51 0.96
C GLY A 22 4.17 -0.45 1.89
N GLY A 23 3.98 -0.05 3.15
CA GLY A 23 5.05 0.21 4.11
C GLY A 23 5.13 -0.82 5.23
N THR A 24 4.03 -1.06 5.93
CA THR A 24 4.03 -1.93 7.13
C THR A 24 4.27 -3.39 6.75
N ILE A 25 3.60 -3.84 5.68
CA ILE A 25 3.64 -5.24 5.26
C ILE A 25 4.93 -5.57 4.49
N THR A 26 5.49 -4.63 3.73
CA THR A 26 6.74 -4.88 2.98
C THR A 26 8.02 -4.62 3.82
N SER A 27 7.90 -3.86 4.92
CA SER A 27 9.00 -3.46 5.81
C SER A 27 9.95 -4.61 6.22
N PRO A 28 9.48 -5.81 6.60
CA PRO A 28 10.36 -6.91 7.00
C PRO A 28 11.19 -7.48 5.86
N LEU A 29 10.82 -7.27 4.59
CA LEU A 29 11.54 -7.84 3.44
C LEU A 29 12.83 -7.08 3.11
N ILE A 30 12.95 -5.86 3.62
CA ILE A 30 14.00 -4.93 3.26
C ILE A 30 15.10 -4.93 4.34
N PRO A 31 16.32 -5.38 4.04
CA PRO A 31 17.37 -5.58 5.05
C PRO A 31 17.86 -4.29 5.71
N TRP A 32 17.70 -3.14 5.05
CA TRP A 32 18.06 -1.82 5.60
C TRP A 32 16.93 -1.15 6.41
N ASN A 33 15.84 -1.88 6.71
CA ASN A 33 14.78 -1.44 7.61
C ASN A 33 14.96 -2.05 9.00
N THR A 34 14.59 -1.34 10.06
CA THR A 34 14.52 -1.83 11.44
C THR A 34 13.83 -3.20 11.57
N CYS A 35 12.72 -3.43 10.86
CA CYS A 35 12.00 -4.73 10.90
C CYS A 35 12.82 -5.85 10.23
N GLY A 36 13.48 -5.56 9.11
CA GLY A 36 14.35 -6.52 8.42
C GLY A 36 15.61 -6.84 9.22
N ALA A 37 16.21 -5.83 9.87
CA ALA A 37 17.34 -6.01 10.77
C ALA A 37 16.98 -6.89 11.98
N TYR A 38 15.79 -6.70 12.56
CA TYR A 38 15.29 -7.56 13.63
C TYR A 38 15.07 -9.00 13.18
N MET A 39 14.41 -9.21 12.03
CA MET A 39 14.20 -10.55 11.47
C MET A 39 15.51 -11.27 11.17
N HIS A 40 16.49 -10.56 10.60
CA HIS A 40 17.83 -11.09 10.38
C HIS A 40 18.50 -11.50 11.69
N GLY A 41 18.42 -10.66 12.74
CA GLY A 41 18.99 -10.96 14.05
C GLY A 41 18.36 -12.17 14.77
N VAL A 42 17.05 -12.40 14.58
CA VAL A 42 16.32 -13.51 15.22
C VAL A 42 16.46 -14.81 14.43
N LEU A 43 16.24 -14.74 13.12
CA LEU A 43 16.20 -15.92 12.26
C LEU A 43 17.60 -16.33 11.77
N MET A 44 18.63 -15.48 11.97
CA MET A 44 20.00 -15.70 11.52
C MET A 44 20.12 -15.99 10.02
N VAL A 45 19.15 -15.51 9.24
CA VAL A 45 19.09 -15.63 7.78
C VAL A 45 18.93 -14.26 7.14
N HIS A 46 19.44 -14.13 5.92
CA HIS A 46 19.32 -12.87 5.20
C HIS A 46 17.85 -12.66 4.75
N PRO A 47 17.30 -11.43 4.77
CA PRO A 47 15.92 -11.18 4.34
C PRO A 47 15.55 -11.67 2.95
N PHE A 48 16.52 -11.73 2.04
CA PHE A 48 16.34 -12.29 0.69
C PHE A 48 16.22 -13.81 0.64
N GLU A 49 16.61 -14.53 1.69
CA GLU A 49 16.42 -15.99 1.75
C GLU A 49 14.97 -16.33 2.10
N TYR A 50 14.33 -15.56 2.99
CA TYR A 50 12.93 -15.79 3.34
C TYR A 50 11.92 -14.99 2.51
N ILE A 51 12.35 -14.05 1.66
CA ILE A 51 11.45 -13.17 0.89
C ILE A 51 10.42 -13.95 0.05
N PHE A 52 10.81 -15.09 -0.50
CA PHE A 52 9.94 -15.95 -1.30
C PHE A 52 9.02 -16.85 -0.46
N PHE A 53 9.31 -17.00 0.84
CA PHE A 53 8.47 -17.73 1.79
C PHE A 53 7.48 -16.79 2.50
N ALA A 54 7.76 -15.48 2.47
CA ALA A 54 6.93 -14.43 3.04
C ALA A 54 5.75 -14.05 2.10
N PHE A 55 4.95 -15.05 1.71
CA PHE A 55 3.88 -14.90 0.70
C PHE A 55 2.91 -13.77 0.99
N PHE A 56 2.50 -13.60 2.25
CA PHE A 56 1.59 -12.51 2.65
C PHE A 56 2.20 -11.14 2.34
N ASN A 57 3.49 -10.96 2.66
CA ASN A 57 4.19 -9.69 2.46
C ASN A 57 4.42 -9.36 0.98
N LEU A 58 4.49 -10.39 0.13
CA LEU A 58 4.66 -10.24 -1.32
C LEU A 58 3.32 -10.07 -2.05
N ILE A 59 2.29 -10.81 -1.65
CA ILE A 59 0.97 -10.82 -2.30
C ILE A 59 0.15 -9.58 -1.94
N SER A 60 0.20 -9.12 -0.68
CA SER A 60 -0.54 -7.94 -0.22
C SER A 60 -0.32 -6.70 -1.10
N PRO A 61 0.92 -6.24 -1.38
CA PRO A 61 1.13 -5.06 -2.22
C PRO A 61 0.67 -5.31 -3.68
N VAL A 62 0.81 -6.52 -4.20
CA VAL A 62 0.31 -6.88 -5.54
C VAL A 62 -1.21 -6.77 -5.59
N LEU A 63 -1.91 -7.31 -4.59
CA LEU A 63 -3.37 -7.19 -4.49
C LEU A 63 -3.82 -5.75 -4.27
N ALA A 64 -3.08 -4.97 -3.49
CA ALA A 64 -3.37 -3.55 -3.28
C ALA A 64 -3.32 -2.76 -4.60
N VAL A 65 -2.30 -3.00 -5.43
CA VAL A 65 -2.19 -2.40 -6.77
C VAL A 65 -3.31 -2.86 -7.69
N ILE A 66 -3.64 -4.16 -7.70
CA ILE A 66 -4.74 -4.70 -8.50
C ILE A 66 -6.08 -4.08 -8.09
N TYR A 67 -6.37 -3.99 -6.79
CA TYR A 67 -7.59 -3.37 -6.29
C TYR A 67 -7.66 -1.87 -6.59
N ALA A 68 -6.53 -1.16 -6.51
CA ALA A 68 -6.44 0.24 -6.89
C ALA A 68 -6.69 0.45 -8.40
N TYR A 69 -6.15 -0.43 -9.25
CA TYR A 69 -6.34 -0.37 -10.70
C TYR A 69 -7.77 -0.70 -11.12
N LEU A 70 -8.38 -1.72 -10.51
CA LEU A 70 -9.76 -2.13 -10.78
C LEU A 70 -10.80 -1.20 -10.14
N GLY A 71 -10.39 -0.23 -9.32
CA GLY A 71 -11.29 0.68 -8.61
C GLY A 71 -12.17 0.00 -7.54
N ILE A 72 -11.80 -1.19 -7.10
CA ILE A 72 -12.58 -1.99 -6.15
C ILE A 72 -12.36 -1.44 -4.74
N LYS A 73 -13.45 -1.08 -4.04
CA LYS A 73 -13.43 -0.49 -2.69
C LYS A 73 -12.61 0.81 -2.57
N ILE A 74 -12.48 1.60 -3.63
CA ILE A 74 -11.93 2.95 -3.53
C ILE A 74 -12.99 3.88 -2.94
N LEU A 75 -12.75 4.36 -1.72
CA LEU A 75 -13.63 5.34 -1.09
C LEU A 75 -13.40 6.70 -1.74
N ARG A 76 -14.42 7.22 -2.40
CA ARG A 76 -14.40 8.56 -2.96
C ARG A 76 -15.08 9.51 -2.01
N LEU A 77 -14.52 10.71 -1.91
CA LEU A 77 -15.21 11.83 -1.31
C LEU A 77 -16.17 12.38 -2.40
N GLU A 78 -17.48 12.39 -2.19
CA GLU A 78 -18.41 13.14 -3.09
C GLU A 78 -19.09 14.31 -2.36
N PRO A 79 -19.29 15.50 -3.01
CA PRO A 79 -18.61 16.00 -4.22
C PRO A 79 -18.12 17.48 -4.13
N PRO A 80 -17.09 17.87 -4.91
CA PRO A 80 -17.16 19.13 -5.67
C PRO A 80 -17.27 18.92 -7.19
N GLN A 81 -18.47 19.22 -7.68
CA GLN A 81 -18.95 19.41 -9.06
C GLN A 81 -19.07 18.20 -9.99
N ALA A 82 -20.33 17.91 -10.31
CA ALA A 82 -20.73 17.37 -11.59
C ALA A 82 -20.00 18.14 -12.70
N VAL A 83 -19.17 17.43 -13.47
CA VAL A 83 -18.83 17.89 -14.81
C VAL A 83 -20.13 17.77 -15.60
N THR A 84 -20.89 18.86 -15.60
CA THR A 84 -21.99 19.10 -16.53
C THR A 84 -21.47 18.87 -17.94
N THR A 85 -21.69 17.68 -18.47
CA THR A 85 -21.67 17.46 -19.90
C THR A 85 -22.99 17.98 -20.44
N ALA A 86 -23.03 19.29 -20.66
CA ALA A 86 -24.04 19.95 -21.46
C ALA A 86 -23.36 20.96 -22.39
N LYS A 87 -22.73 20.43 -23.45
CA LYS A 87 -22.91 20.81 -24.86
C LYS A 87 -21.94 20.03 -25.73
#